data_AF-A0A8T9BHS2-F1
#
_entry.id   AF-A0A8T9BHS2-F1
#
_cell.length_a   1.000
_cell.length_b   1.000
_cell.length_c   1.000
_cell.angle_alpha   90.00
_cell.angle_beta   90.00
_cell.angle_gamma   90.00
#
_symmetry.space_group_name_H-M   'P 1'
#
loop_
_entity.id
_entity.type
_entity.pdbx_description
1 polymer ?
#
loop_
_entity_poly.entity_id
_entity_poly.type
_entity_poly.pdbx_seq_one_letter_code
_entity_poly.pdbx_strand_id
1 'polypeptide(L)'
;MLSTRQNPALEAKIAQMARTLRPLVRVTNGAHHPSFPLTILNFHLLTSEQCDDLAHHFHQRTPCEWTGLYPMRIEWRSDATLDEKRRRIGRFIGLRGCESPMVVRTEEDIEREARRARAREEDEVLKRKLRWYN
;
A
#
# COMPACT_ATOMS: atom_id res chain seq x y z
N MET A 1 46.39 -14.73 -7.72
CA MET A 1 44.98 -15.16 -7.81
C MET A 1 44.26 -14.60 -6.61
N LEU A 2 43.33 -13.65 -6.80
CA LEU A 2 42.55 -13.08 -5.70
C LEU A 2 41.63 -14.17 -5.14
N SER A 3 41.95 -14.67 -3.95
CA SER A 3 41.08 -15.56 -3.20
C SER A 3 39.76 -14.83 -2.95
N THR A 4 38.70 -15.24 -3.65
CA THR A 4 37.36 -14.70 -3.45
C THR A 4 36.92 -15.19 -2.07
N ARG A 5 36.94 -14.30 -1.07
CA ARG A 5 36.36 -14.58 0.24
C ARG A 5 34.89 -14.93 0.02
N GLN A 6 34.55 -16.22 0.14
CA GLN A 6 33.18 -16.66 0.09
C GLN A 6 32.48 -16.25 1.38
N ASN A 7 31.39 -15.50 1.24
CA ASN A 7 30.53 -15.09 2.33
C ASN A 7 29.15 -15.74 2.13
N PRO A 8 28.85 -16.83 2.86
CA PRO A 8 27.59 -17.55 2.72
C PRO A 8 26.35 -16.67 2.95
N ALA A 9 26.44 -15.66 3.82
CA ALA A 9 25.33 -14.74 4.07
C ALA A 9 25.04 -13.84 2.86
N LEU A 10 26.09 -13.36 2.19
CA LEU A 10 25.95 -12.57 0.96
C LEU A 10 25.37 -13.43 -0.17
N GLU A 11 25.87 -14.67 -0.33
CA GLU A 11 25.38 -15.61 -1.33
C GLU A 11 23.89 -15.94 -1.11
N ALA A 12 23.50 -16.25 0.13
CA ALA A 12 22.10 -16.47 0.49
C ALA A 12 21.22 -15.24 0.19
N LYS A 13 21.74 -14.03 0.43
CA LYS A 13 21.03 -12.79 0.10
C LYS A 13 20.88 -12.58 -1.40
N ILE A 14 21.92 -12.83 -2.19
CA ILE A 14 21.86 -12.74 -3.66
C ILE A 14 20.83 -13.75 -4.19
N ALA A 15 20.85 -14.99 -3.70
CA ALA A 15 19.86 -16.01 -4.05
C ALA A 15 18.44 -15.58 -3.69
N GLN A 16 18.23 -14.93 -2.54
CA GLN A 16 16.95 -14.34 -2.18
C GLN A 16 16.54 -13.22 -3.16
N MET A 17 17.45 -12.31 -3.49
CA MET A 17 17.20 -11.18 -4.40
C MET A 17 16.87 -11.63 -5.82
N ALA A 18 17.44 -12.75 -6.28
CA ALA A 18 17.19 -13.33 -7.58
C ALA A 18 15.85 -14.09 -7.71
N ARG A 19 15.12 -14.31 -6.61
CA ARG A 19 13.81 -15.00 -6.66
C ARG A 19 12.85 -14.25 -7.57
N THR A 20 12.28 -14.98 -8.53
CA THR A 20 11.35 -14.44 -9.53
C THR A 20 9.97 -14.19 -8.94
N LEU A 21 9.34 -13.10 -9.37
CA LEU A 21 7.96 -12.75 -9.08
C LEU A 21 7.11 -12.93 -10.34
N ARG A 22 5.85 -13.37 -10.16
CA ARG A 22 4.90 -13.49 -11.28
C ARG A 22 4.12 -12.18 -11.44
N PRO A 23 4.03 -11.62 -12.66
CA PRO A 23 3.26 -10.41 -12.92
C PRO A 23 1.79 -10.58 -12.57
N LEU A 24 1.26 -9.63 -11.80
CA LEU A 24 -0.18 -9.47 -11.66
C LEU A 24 -0.74 -8.80 -12.93
N VAL A 25 -1.96 -9.17 -13.29
CA VAL A 25 -2.68 -8.61 -14.43
C VAL A 25 -3.78 -7.67 -13.97
N ARG A 26 -4.05 -6.64 -14.77
CA ARG A 26 -5.19 -5.74 -14.56
C ARG A 26 -6.48 -6.50 -14.83
N VAL A 27 -7.46 -6.40 -13.94
CA VAL A 27 -8.73 -7.16 -14.05
C VAL A 27 -9.57 -6.81 -15.28
N THR A 28 -9.43 -5.61 -15.85
CA THR A 28 -10.27 -5.15 -16.97
C THR A 28 -9.83 -5.68 -18.33
N ASN A 29 -8.54 -5.92 -18.55
CA ASN A 29 -7.99 -6.27 -19.86
C ASN A 29 -6.88 -7.33 -19.82
N GLY A 30 -6.55 -7.86 -18.64
CA GLY A 30 -5.49 -8.86 -18.49
C GLY A 30 -4.07 -8.33 -18.69
N ALA A 31 -3.87 -7.02 -18.86
CA ALA A 31 -2.55 -6.45 -19.11
C ALA A 31 -1.71 -6.36 -17.82
N HIS A 32 -0.45 -6.76 -17.90
CA HIS A 32 0.53 -6.48 -16.85
C HIS A 32 1.11 -5.07 -17.01
N HIS A 33 1.59 -4.48 -15.91
CA HIS A 33 2.26 -3.18 -15.95
C HIS A 33 3.73 -3.34 -16.38
N PRO A 34 4.30 -2.48 -17.25
CA PRO A 34 5.68 -2.61 -17.74
C PRO A 34 6.72 -2.51 -16.61
N SER A 35 6.45 -1.73 -15.56
CA SER A 35 7.32 -1.61 -14.39
C SER A 35 7.02 -2.65 -13.29
N PHE A 36 6.21 -3.67 -13.57
CA PHE A 36 5.95 -4.71 -12.57
C PHE A 36 7.28 -5.43 -12.23
N PRO A 37 7.64 -5.58 -10.95
CA PRO A 37 8.91 -6.19 -10.56
C PRO A 37 8.93 -7.69 -10.88
N LEU A 38 9.92 -8.15 -11.64
CA LEU A 38 10.07 -9.57 -12.01
C LEU A 38 10.94 -10.36 -11.04
N THR A 39 11.64 -9.68 -10.12
CA THR A 39 12.43 -10.30 -9.05
C THR A 39 12.30 -9.51 -7.75
N ILE A 40 12.70 -10.12 -6.63
CA ILE A 40 12.78 -9.41 -5.34
C ILE A 40 13.73 -8.20 -5.43
N LEU A 41 14.84 -8.31 -6.18
CA LEU A 41 15.72 -7.18 -6.42
C LEU A 41 14.99 -6.04 -7.14
N ASN A 42 14.30 -6.34 -8.24
CA ASN A 42 13.57 -5.31 -9.00
C ASN A 42 12.51 -4.62 -8.15
N PHE A 43 11.83 -5.35 -7.26
CA PHE A 43 10.89 -4.77 -6.30
C PHE A 43 11.56 -3.73 -5.39
N HIS A 44 12.72 -4.05 -4.81
CA HIS A 44 13.46 -3.11 -3.96
C HIS A 44 14.02 -1.89 -4.72
N LEU A 45 14.11 -1.97 -6.05
CA LEU A 45 14.58 -0.88 -6.91
C LEU A 45 13.45 0.00 -7.46
N LEU A 46 12.18 -0.31 -7.19
CA LEU A 46 11.04 0.51 -7.64
C LEU A 46 11.16 1.95 -7.16
N THR A 47 10.95 2.92 -8.04
CA THR A 47 10.92 4.35 -7.69
C THR A 47 9.56 4.75 -7.10
N SER A 48 9.48 5.95 -6.52
CA SER A 48 8.21 6.49 -5.98
C SER A 48 7.15 6.62 -7.06
N GLU A 49 7.54 7.14 -8.23
CA GLU A 49 6.69 7.28 -9.41
C GLU A 49 6.20 5.93 -9.93
N GLN A 50 7.09 4.94 -10.08
CA GLN A 50 6.72 3.59 -10.49
C GLN A 50 5.73 2.94 -9.51
N CYS A 51 5.86 3.20 -8.21
CA CYS A 51 4.91 2.72 -7.21
C CYS A 51 3.53 3.38 -7.39
N ASP A 52 3.47 4.68 -7.63
CA ASP A 52 2.21 5.40 -7.87
C ASP A 52 1.53 4.93 -9.17
N ASP A 53 2.31 4.67 -10.22
CA ASP A 53 1.81 4.14 -11.50
C ASP A 53 1.27 2.72 -11.36
N LEU A 54 1.98 1.84 -10.64
CA LEU A 54 1.50 0.51 -10.31
C LEU A 54 0.17 0.58 -9.54
N ALA A 55 0.11 1.42 -8.51
CA ALA A 55 -1.11 1.58 -7.72
C ALA A 55 -2.28 2.13 -8.55
N HIS A 56 -2.03 3.03 -9.50
CA HIS A 56 -3.05 3.51 -10.42
C HIS A 56 -3.48 2.42 -11.42
N HIS A 57 -2.53 1.69 -12.01
CA HIS A 57 -2.78 0.61 -12.97
C HIS A 57 -3.68 -0.48 -12.41
N PHE A 58 -3.56 -0.78 -11.12
CA PHE A 58 -4.37 -1.78 -10.42
C PHE A 58 -5.56 -1.19 -9.66
N HIS A 59 -6.01 0.02 -9.99
CA HIS A 59 -7.16 0.70 -9.37
C HIS A 59 -7.07 0.83 -7.84
N GLN A 60 -5.85 0.89 -7.28
CA GLN A 60 -5.61 1.05 -5.84
C GLN A 60 -5.39 2.53 -5.46
N ARG A 61 -4.79 3.33 -6.36
CA ARG A 61 -4.59 4.78 -6.16
C ARG A 61 -5.84 5.61 -6.42
N THR A 62 -6.62 5.21 -7.42
CA THR A 62 -7.89 5.85 -7.78
C THR A 62 -8.97 4.77 -7.76
N PRO A 63 -9.52 4.43 -6.57
CA PRO A 63 -10.47 3.33 -6.44
C PRO A 63 -11.71 3.50 -7.31
N CYS A 64 -12.22 2.38 -7.82
CA CYS A 64 -13.43 2.30 -8.64
C CYS A 64 -14.11 0.93 -8.48
N GLU A 65 -15.10 0.62 -9.31
CA GLU A 65 -15.84 -0.66 -9.28
C GLU A 65 -14.93 -1.90 -9.37
N TRP A 66 -13.77 -1.78 -10.04
CA TRP A 66 -12.81 -2.87 -10.24
C TRP A 66 -11.90 -3.14 -9.04
N THR A 67 -11.76 -2.19 -8.11
CA THR A 67 -10.81 -2.28 -6.98
C THR A 67 -11.09 -3.50 -6.10
N GLY A 68 -12.37 -3.85 -5.93
CA GLY A 68 -12.81 -4.99 -5.12
C GLY A 68 -12.51 -6.36 -5.72
N LEU A 69 -12.13 -6.43 -6.99
CA LEU A 69 -11.86 -7.70 -7.67
C LEU A 69 -10.42 -8.19 -7.51
N TYR A 70 -9.53 -7.36 -6.96
CA TYR A 70 -8.17 -7.79 -6.63
C TYR A 70 -8.15 -8.57 -5.30
N PRO A 71 -7.31 -9.61 -5.16
CA PRO A 71 -7.25 -10.43 -3.94
C PRO A 71 -6.90 -9.65 -2.66
N MET A 72 -6.17 -8.53 -2.81
CA MET A 72 -5.78 -7.66 -1.73
C MET A 72 -6.14 -6.22 -2.07
N ARG A 73 -6.71 -5.49 -1.11
CA ARG A 73 -6.97 -4.05 -1.22
C ARG A 73 -5.98 -3.29 -0.35
N ILE A 74 -5.47 -2.18 -0.86
CA ILE A 74 -4.58 -1.28 -0.11
C ILE A 74 -5.13 0.14 -0.15
N GLU A 75 -4.99 0.85 0.96
CA GLU A 75 -5.23 2.30 1.01
C GLU A 75 -3.97 3.02 0.52
N TRP A 76 -4.08 3.64 -0.66
CA TRP A 76 -2.96 4.33 -1.27
C TRP A 76 -2.79 5.75 -0.73
N ARG A 77 -1.54 6.16 -0.52
CA ARG A 77 -1.17 7.49 -0.07
C ARG A 77 -0.07 8.06 -0.96
N SER A 78 -0.44 9.03 -1.79
CA SER A 78 0.48 9.66 -2.75
C SER A 78 1.59 10.47 -2.04
N ASP A 79 1.30 10.97 -0.85
CA ASP A 79 2.19 11.74 0.03
C ASP A 79 3.15 10.86 0.87
N ALA A 80 3.01 9.53 0.80
CA ALA A 80 3.81 8.62 1.61
C ALA A 80 5.27 8.56 1.14
N THR A 81 6.16 8.17 2.06
CA THR A 81 7.57 7.93 1.75
C THR A 81 7.74 6.74 0.79
N LEU A 82 8.88 6.67 0.09
CA LEU A 82 9.18 5.58 -0.84
C LEU A 82 9.07 4.19 -0.19
N ASP A 83 9.57 4.04 1.04
CA ASP A 83 9.51 2.78 1.76
C ASP A 83 8.08 2.38 2.09
N GLU A 84 7.21 3.32 2.46
CA GLU A 84 5.81 3.03 2.70
C GLU A 84 5.06 2.68 1.42
N LYS A 85 5.36 3.34 0.29
CA LYS A 85 4.80 3.00 -1.03
C LYS A 85 5.23 1.58 -1.44
N ARG A 86 6.52 1.25 -1.32
CA ARG A 86 7.04 -0.10 -1.58
C ARG A 86 6.38 -1.14 -0.67
N ARG A 87 6.21 -0.88 0.63
CA ARG A 87 5.48 -1.78 1.55
C ARG A 87 4.04 -2.01 1.10
N ARG A 88 3.31 -0.95 0.73
CA ARG A 88 1.93 -1.07 0.22
C ARG A 88 1.86 -1.92 -1.05
N ILE A 89 2.73 -1.68 -2.03
CA ILE A 89 2.83 -2.51 -3.24
C ILE A 89 3.20 -3.95 -2.90
N GLY A 90 4.19 -4.15 -2.02
CA GLY A 90 4.61 -5.47 -1.57
C GLY A 90 3.47 -6.26 -0.94
N ARG A 91 2.68 -5.63 -0.07
CA ARG A 91 1.46 -6.22 0.50
C ARG A 91 0.44 -6.58 -0.57
N PHE A 92 0.21 -5.69 -1.53
CA PHE A 92 -0.75 -5.89 -2.62
C PHE A 92 -0.40 -7.08 -3.52
N ILE A 93 0.89 -7.27 -3.83
CA ILE A 93 1.36 -8.39 -4.67
C ILE A 93 1.70 -9.66 -3.85
N GLY A 94 1.45 -9.66 -2.54
CA GLY A 94 1.58 -10.85 -1.68
C GLY A 94 3.00 -11.15 -1.15
N LEU A 95 3.87 -10.14 -1.06
CA LEU A 95 5.18 -10.29 -0.42
C LEU A 95 5.06 -10.27 1.12
N ARG A 96 5.74 -11.22 1.77
CA ARG A 96 5.86 -11.27 3.23
C ARG A 96 6.77 -10.15 3.74
N GLY A 97 6.52 -9.67 4.96
CA GLY A 97 7.33 -8.60 5.58
C GLY A 97 7.02 -7.21 5.04
N CYS A 98 5.95 -7.09 4.23
CA CYS A 98 5.43 -5.84 3.70
C CYS A 98 4.11 -5.44 4.35
N GLU A 99 3.70 -6.15 5.40
CA GLU A 99 2.53 -5.80 6.19
C GLU A 99 2.71 -4.37 6.69
N SER A 100 1.80 -3.46 6.33
CA SER A 100 1.78 -2.14 6.96
C SER A 100 1.62 -2.38 8.46
N PRO A 101 2.40 -1.71 9.33
CA PRO A 101 2.12 -1.79 10.75
C PRO A 101 0.65 -1.42 10.90
N MET A 102 -0.16 -2.33 11.46
CA MET A 102 -1.46 -1.92 11.94
C MET A 102 -1.15 -0.78 12.90
N VAL A 103 -1.59 0.44 12.60
CA VAL A 103 -1.60 1.48 13.62
C VAL A 103 -2.47 0.90 14.71
N VAL A 104 -1.84 0.34 15.74
CA VAL A 104 -2.53 -0.17 16.92
C VAL A 104 -3.06 1.08 17.60
N ARG A 105 -4.26 1.48 17.20
CA ARG A 105 -4.96 2.56 17.86
C ARG A 105 -5.30 2.04 19.24
N THR A 106 -4.89 2.78 20.26
CA THR A 106 -5.30 2.46 21.62
C THR A 106 -6.81 2.65 21.72
N GLU A 107 -7.43 1.99 22.70
CA GLU A 107 -8.85 2.20 23.02
C GLU A 107 -9.15 3.70 23.22
N GLU A 108 -8.25 4.42 23.89
CA GLU A 108 -8.34 5.87 24.08
C GLU A 108 -8.36 6.67 22.77
N ASP A 109 -7.57 6.29 21.77
CA ASP A 109 -7.56 6.98 20.48
C ASP A 109 -8.84 6.72 19.67
N ILE A 110 -9.47 5.56 19.86
CA ILE A 110 -10.76 5.22 19.25
C ILE A 110 -11.88 6.00 19.94
N GLU A 111 -11.91 6.00 21.28
CA GLU A 111 -12.89 6.75 22.07
C GLU A 111 -12.83 8.25 21.82
N ARG A 112 -11.61 8.81 21.73
CA ARG A 112 -11.41 10.24 21.47
C ARG A 112 -11.95 10.64 20.10
N GLU A 113 -11.76 9.80 19.09
CA GLU A 113 -12.33 10.04 17.76
C GLU A 113 -13.86 9.94 17.78
N ALA A 114 -14.42 8.90 18.42
CA ALA A 114 -15.86 8.73 18.55
C ALA A 114 -16.53 9.93 19.26
N ARG A 115 -15.91 10.45 20.33
CA ARG A 115 -16.39 11.65 21.03
C ARG A 115 -16.39 12.88 20.13
N ARG A 116 -15.33 13.07 19.35
CA ARG A 116 -15.22 14.18 18.39
C ARG A 116 -16.23 14.07 17.26
N ALA A 117 -16.56 12.86 16.81
CA ALA A 117 -17.58 12.64 15.79
C ALA A 117 -18.98 13.02 16.31
N ARG A 118 -19.35 12.56 17.51
CA ARG A 118 -20.64 12.91 18.14
C ARG A 118 -20.82 14.41 18.34
N ALA A 119 -19.80 15.10 18.84
CA ALA A 119 -19.86 16.55 19.03
C ALA A 119 -20.09 17.32 17.71
N ARG A 120 -19.49 16.86 16.59
CA ARG A 120 -19.74 17.46 15.27
C ARG A 120 -21.16 17.22 14.79
N GLU A 121 -21.69 16.01 14.99
CA GLU A 121 -23.07 15.69 14.64
C GLU A 121 -24.07 16.53 15.45
N GLU A 122 -23.83 16.69 16.75
CA GLU A 122 -24.65 17.54 17.64
C GLU A 122 -24.63 19.00 17.18
N ASP A 123 -23.45 19.56 16.86
CA ASP A 123 -23.30 20.91 16.30
C ASP A 123 -24.07 21.08 14.98
N GLU A 124 -23.99 20.12 14.06
CA GLU A 124 -24.71 20.16 12.79
C GLU A 124 -26.23 20.05 12.98
N VAL A 125 -26.70 19.22 13.92
CA VAL A 125 -28.12 19.13 14.29
C VAL A 125 -28.60 20.44 14.89
N LEU A 126 -27.80 21.07 15.76
CA LEU A 126 -28.12 22.34 16.38
C LEU A 126 -28.21 23.47 15.34
N LYS A 127 -27.22 23.59 14.45
CA LYS A 127 -27.26 24.53 13.32
C LYS A 127 -28.47 24.31 12.43
N ARG A 128 -28.81 23.05 12.15
CA ARG A 128 -30.01 22.71 11.38
C ARG A 128 -31.26 23.19 12.12
N LYS A 129 -31.41 22.93 13.42
CA LYS A 129 -32.57 23.42 14.19
C LYS A 129 -32.63 24.95 14.23
N LEU A 130 -31.51 25.64 14.48
CA LEU A 130 -31.43 27.10 14.50
C LEU A 130 -31.81 27.75 13.16
N ARG A 131 -31.57 27.08 12.03
CA ARG A 131 -32.02 27.53 10.69
C ARG A 131 -33.54 27.51 10.50
N TRP A 132 -34.30 26.77 11.32
CA TRP A 132 -35.77 26.74 11.23
C TRP A 132 -36.44 27.84 12.08
N TYR A 133 -35.67 28.52 12.94
CA TYR A 133 -36.15 29.59 13.82
C TYR A 133 -35.76 31.01 13.35
N ASN A 134 -35.08 31.13 12.21
CA ASN A 134 -34.83 32.39 11.49
C ASN A 134 -35.56 32.37 10.15
#